data_AF-A0A1Z2KZR9-F1
#
_entry.id   AF-A0A1Z2KZR9-F1
#
_cell.length_a   1.000
_cell.length_b   1.000
_cell.length_c   1.000
_cell.angle_alpha   90.00
_cell.angle_beta   90.00
_cell.angle_gamma   90.00
#
_symmetry.space_group_name_H-M   'P 1'
#
loop_
_entity.id
_entity.type
_entity.pdbx_description
1 polymer ?
#
loop_
_entity_poly.entity_id
_entity_poly.type
_entity_poly.pdbx_seq_one_letter_code
_entity_poly.pdbx_strand_id
1 'polypeptide(L)' 'MRIVKIEGECVPDPRGTLPGRGASVHPTLVCLDLAVRRRAFPRAFKSPGPLGTAELRQYIERAEE' A
#
# COMPACT_ATOMS: atom_id res chain seq x y z
N MET A 1 -3.03 1.39 -8.72
CA MET A 1 -2.22 0.24 -8.25
C MET A 1 -2.89 -0.42 -7.06
N ARG A 2 -3.02 -1.75 -7.09
CA ARG A 2 -3.55 -2.53 -5.96
C ARG A 2 -2.44 -2.84 -4.97
N ILE A 3 -2.79 -2.86 -3.69
CA ILE A 3 -1.93 -3.10 -2.54
C ILE A 3 -2.65 -4.12 -1.68
N VAL A 4 -1.92 -5.08 -1.13
CA VAL A 4 -2.44 -6.06 -0.19
C VAL A 4 -1.70 -5.96 1.13
N LYS A 5 -2.34 -6.41 2.21
CA LYS A 5 -1.69 -6.56 3.51
C LYS A 5 -1.13 -7.97 3.64
N ILE A 6 0.18 -8.09 3.85
CA ILE A 6 0.87 -9.35 4.17
C ILE A 6 1.59 -9.16 5.50
N GLU A 7 1.22 -9.94 6.52
CA GLU A 7 1.88 -9.92 7.86
C GLU A 7 2.03 -8.55 8.55
N GLY A 8 1.28 -7.53 8.15
CA GLY A 8 1.40 -6.16 8.69
C GLY A 8 2.15 -5.18 7.79
N GLU A 9 2.63 -5.64 6.64
CA GLU A 9 3.25 -4.84 5.59
C GLU A 9 2.24 -4.57 4.46
N CYS A 10 2.32 -3.38 3.86
CA CYS A 10 1.63 -3.04 2.62
C CYS A 10 2.51 -3.45 1.44
N VAL A 11 2.07 -4.47 0.71
CA VAL A 11 2.77 -5.05 -0.44
C VAL A 11 2.07 -4.61 -1.73
N PRO A 12 2.79 -4.09 -2.74
CA PRO A 12 2.21 -3.75 -4.03
C PRO A 12 1.82 -5.04 -4.79
N ASP A 13 0.58 -5.09 -5.27
CA ASP A 13 0.05 -6.18 -6.10
C ASP A 13 -0.35 -5.63 -7.48
N PRO A 14 0.62 -5.27 -8.33
CA PRO A 14 0.33 -4.73 -9.67
C PRO A 14 -0.41 -5.75 -10.55
N ARG A 15 -0.21 -7.05 -10.31
CA ARG A 15 -0.82 -8.15 -11.08
C ARG A 15 -2.20 -8.54 -10.58
N GLY A 16 -2.61 -8.09 -9.39
CA GLY A 16 -3.93 -8.42 -8.83
C GLY A 16 -4.07 -9.88 -8.41
N THR A 17 -2.97 -10.60 -8.23
CA THR A 17 -2.95 -12.06 -8.02
C THR A 17 -2.91 -12.46 -6.55
N LEU A 18 -2.65 -11.51 -5.65
CA LEU A 18 -2.47 -11.85 -4.24
C LEU A 18 -3.83 -12.04 -3.53
N PRO A 19 -3.97 -13.11 -2.71
CA PRO A 19 -5.18 -13.34 -1.94
C PRO A 19 -5.30 -12.36 -0.78
N GLY A 20 -6.54 -12.10 -0.36
CA GLY A 20 -6.84 -11.23 0.78
C GLY A 20 -7.38 -9.87 0.38
N ARG A 21 -7.48 -8.98 1.38
CA ARG A 21 -8.09 -7.66 1.21
C ARG A 21 -7.14 -6.76 0.44
N GLY A 22 -7.63 -6.15 -0.64
CA GLY A 22 -6.90 -5.17 -1.43
C GLY A 22 -7.32 -3.73 -1.11
N ALA A 23 -6.36 -2.81 -1.19
CA ALA A 23 -6.58 -1.37 -1.26
C ALA A 23 -5.98 -0.85 -2.58
N SER A 24 -6.53 0.23 -3.13
CA SER A 24 -6.03 0.81 -4.37
C SER A 24 -5.61 2.25 -4.14
N VAL A 25 -4.42 2.61 -4.62
CA VAL A 25 -3.94 3.99 -4.66
C VAL A 25 -3.30 4.27 -6.02
N HIS A 26 -3.17 5.54 -6.35
CA HIS A 26 -2.40 5.95 -7.52
C HIS A 26 -0.91 5.65 -7.27
N PRO A 27 -0.14 5.11 -8.24
CA PRO A 27 1.27 4.77 -8.06
C PRO A 27 2.13 6.04 -8.15
N THR A 28 1.90 6.99 -7.25
CA THR A 28 2.70 8.21 -7.12
C THR A 28 3.07 8.43 -5.67
N LEU A 29 4.27 8.99 -5.43
CA LEU A 29 4.75 9.24 -4.07
C LEU A 29 3.82 10.16 -3.28
N VAL A 30 3.24 11.17 -3.94
CA VAL A 30 2.31 12.13 -3.33
C VAL A 30 1.05 11.43 -2.82
N CYS A 31 0.49 10.49 -3.60
CA CYS A 31 -0.69 9.73 -3.20
C CYS A 31 -0.38 8.75 -2.07
N LEU A 32 0.81 8.14 -2.08
CA LEU A 32 1.27 7.29 -0.99
C LEU A 32 1.41 8.07 0.33
N ASP A 33 2.12 9.21 0.31
CA ASP A 33 2.33 10.03 1.51
C ASP A 33 0.99 10.50 2.11
N LEU A 34 0.06 10.95 1.25
CA LEU A 34 -1.28 11.32 1.67
C LEU A 34 -2.04 10.15 2.32
N ALA A 35 -1.93 8.94 1.74
CA ALA A 35 -2.57 7.74 2.25
C ALA A 35 -1.98 7.32 3.62
N VAL A 36 -0.66 7.41 3.79
CA VAL A 36 0.02 7.15 5.06
C VAL A 36 -0.40 8.17 6.12
N ARG A 37 -0.31 9.47 5.82
CA ARG A 37 -0.71 10.55 6.74
C ARG A 37 -2.16 10.42 7.20
N ARG A 38 -3.06 10.05 6.30
CA ARG A 38 -4.50 9.88 6.60
C ARG A 38 -4.83 8.52 7.24
N ARG A 39 -3.85 7.66 7.50
CA ARG A 39 -4.05 6.29 7.99
C ARG A 39 -5.03 5.49 7.11
N ALA A 40 -4.94 5.67 5.79
CA ALA A 40 -5.82 5.03 4.83
C ALA A 40 -5.62 3.50 4.79
N PHE A 41 -4.38 3.01 4.84
CA PHE A 41 -4.11 1.56 4.78
C PHE A 41 -4.58 0.81 6.02
N PRO A 42 -4.25 1.22 7.27
CA PRO A 42 -4.80 0.55 8.44
C PRO A 42 -6.33 0.51 8.45
N ARG A 43 -6.98 1.60 7.99
CA ARG A 43 -8.44 1.66 7.86
C ARG A 43 -8.97 0.72 6.78
N ALA A 44 -8.34 0.70 5.60
CA ALA A 44 -8.73 -0.17 4.49
C ALA A 44 -8.57 -1.66 4.87
N PHE A 45 -7.45 -2.02 5.50
CA PHE A 45 -7.12 -3.40 5.86
C PHE A 45 -7.63 -3.84 7.24
N LYS A 46 -8.36 -2.98 7.97
CA LYS A 46 -8.80 -3.21 9.36
C LYS A 46 -7.65 -3.70 10.26
N SER A 47 -6.49 -3.07 10.14
CA SER A 47 -5.33 -3.41 10.97
C SER A 47 -5.42 -2.72 12.33
N PRO A 48 -5.10 -3.41 13.44
CA PRO A 48 -5.11 -2.80 14.77
C PRO A 48 -3.98 -1.78 14.98
N GLY A 49 -3.00 -1.73 14.09
CA GLY A 49 -1.84 -0.83 14.17
C GLY A 49 -1.39 -0.25 12.83
N PRO A 50 -0.38 0.63 12.85
CA PRO A 50 0.24 1.13 11.63
C PRO A 50 0.76 -0.04 10.79
N LEU A 51 0.66 0.11 9.49
CA LEU A 51 1.19 -0.87 8.54
C LEU A 51 2.51 -0.34 8.00
N GLY A 52 3.47 -1.23 7.83
CA GLY A 52 4.70 -0.91 7.13
C GLY A 52 4.40 -0.57 5.67
N THR A 53 5.06 0.47 5.14
CA THR A 53 4.89 0.94 3.76
C THR A 53 6.23 1.10 3.04
N ALA A 54 7.31 0.56 3.61
CA ALA A 54 8.65 0.72 3.07
C ALA A 54 8.78 0.06 1.69
N GLU A 55 8.32 -1.19 1.56
CA GLU A 55 8.34 -1.93 0.30
C GLU A 55 7.46 -1.25 -0.76
N LEU A 56 6.25 -0.83 -0.38
CA LEU A 56 5.34 -0.09 -1.24
C LEU A 56 5.96 1.22 -1.75
N ARG A 57 6.68 1.95 -0.90
CA ARG A 57 7.36 3.19 -1.28
C ARG A 57 8.43 2.92 -2.32
N GLN A 58 9.32 1.95 -2.06
CA GLN A 58 10.39 1.59 -2.98
C GLN A 58 9.85 1.13 -4.35
N TYR A 59 8.72 0.42 -4.35
CA TYR A 59 8.07 0.01 -5.59
C TYR A 59 7.53 1.21 -6.38
N ILE A 60 6.87 2.17 -5.71
CA ILE A 60 6.38 3.38 -6.38
C ILE A 60 7.54 4.23 -6.89
N GLU A 61 8.62 4.38 -6.11
CA GLU A 61 9.83 5.10 -6.54
C GLU A 61 10.42 4.50 -7.82
N ARG A 62 10.45 3.16 -7.93
CA ARG A 62 10.89 2.47 -9.15
C ARG A 62 9.90 2.51 -10.31
N ALA A 63 8.62 2.75 -10.02
CA ALA A 63 7.57 2.78 -11.04
C ALA A 63 7.31 4.18 -11.60
N GLU A 64 7.77 5.23 -10.92
CA GLU A 64 7.77 6.62 -11.44
C GLU A 64 9.02 6.94 -12.29
N GLU A 65 9.98 6.01 -12.41
CA GLU A 65 11.17 6.10 -13.27
C GLU A 65 10.93 5.40 -14.62
#